data_AF-A0A535GM69-F1
#
_entry.id   AF-A0A535GM69-F1
#
_cell.length_a   1.000
_cell.length_b   1.000
_cell.length_c   1.000
_cell.angle_alpha   90.00
_cell.angle_beta   90.00
_cell.angle_gamma   90.00
#
_symmetry.space_group_name_H-M   'P 1'
#
loop_
_entity.id
_entity.type
_entity.pdbx_description
1 polymer ?
#
loop_
_entity_poly.entity_id
_entity_poly.type
_entity_poly.pdbx_seq_one_letter_code
_entity_poly.pdbx_strand_id
1 'polypeptide(L)'
;MKTLFSFKTLFSFAERLAGPLLRISLGLVLLWIGSLHLQNPQSIVVLLSMSLPFLAFSTFVYVLGALEVIAGVLLIAGLWVRYVALLALVLFAGTLTIFVIAPAVTGFPILNLTGQFLLKDIVLASAAITVVARDAAMHEAKRAQRTHLASRSGDHTLSPMNSEGTQVNDAAPGEQTHSHPA
;
A
#
# COMPACT_ATOMS: atom_id res chain seq x y z
N MET A 1 11.90 33.85 -8.98
CA MET A 1 11.90 33.22 -7.63
C MET A 1 10.53 32.66 -7.20
N LYS A 2 9.38 33.25 -7.59
CA LYS A 2 8.02 32.72 -7.28
C LYS A 2 7.68 31.38 -7.96
N THR A 3 8.22 31.10 -9.14
CA THR A 3 7.98 29.85 -9.88
C THR A 3 8.58 28.62 -9.21
N LEU A 4 9.77 28.73 -8.61
CA LEU A 4 10.45 27.60 -7.94
C LEU A 4 9.73 27.14 -6.66
N PHE A 5 9.06 28.05 -5.95
CA PHE A 5 8.27 27.71 -4.76
C PHE A 5 6.99 26.97 -5.16
N SER A 6 6.34 27.40 -6.25
CA SER A 6 5.12 26.78 -6.80
C SER A 6 5.35 25.34 -7.28
N PHE A 7 6.48 25.08 -7.96
CA PHE A 7 6.83 23.72 -8.40
C PHE A 7 7.02 22.76 -7.23
N LYS A 8 7.74 23.16 -6.17
CA LYS A 8 7.93 22.30 -4.98
C LYS A 8 6.62 21.97 -4.28
N THR A 9 5.72 22.95 -4.14
CA THR A 9 4.39 22.73 -3.56
C THR A 9 3.59 21.74 -4.40
N LEU A 10 3.59 21.90 -5.73
CA LEU A 10 2.91 21.00 -6.66
C LEU A 10 3.43 19.56 -6.58
N PHE A 11 4.75 19.37 -6.58
CA PHE A 11 5.36 18.03 -6.46
C PHE A 11 5.01 17.37 -5.11
N SER A 12 5.07 18.12 -4.00
CA SER A 12 4.71 17.58 -2.68
C SER A 12 3.22 17.21 -2.56
N PHE A 13 2.35 17.96 -3.24
CA PHE A 13 0.92 17.66 -3.28
C PHE A 13 0.67 16.40 -4.11
N ALA A 14 1.32 16.30 -5.28
CA ALA A 14 1.26 15.12 -6.13
C ALA A 14 1.74 13.85 -5.38
N GLU A 15 2.84 13.93 -4.62
CA GLU A 15 3.34 12.80 -3.82
C GLU A 15 2.34 12.33 -2.75
N ARG A 16 1.65 13.27 -2.10
CA ARG A 16 0.64 12.97 -1.08
C ARG A 16 -0.61 12.34 -1.68
N LEU A 17 -1.03 12.79 -2.87
CA LEU A 17 -2.23 12.27 -3.53
C LEU A 17 -1.96 10.98 -4.31
N ALA A 18 -0.73 10.75 -4.81
CA ALA A 18 -0.42 9.63 -5.68
C ALA A 18 -0.83 8.27 -5.09
N GLY A 19 -0.57 8.03 -3.80
CA GLY A 19 -0.92 6.77 -3.14
C GLY A 19 -2.43 6.50 -3.09
N PRO A 20 -3.21 7.37 -2.43
CA PRO A 20 -4.67 7.22 -2.37
C PRO A 20 -5.34 7.21 -3.73
N LEU A 21 -4.89 8.09 -4.64
CA LEU A 21 -5.50 8.25 -5.95
C LEU A 21 -5.26 7.02 -6.85
N LEU A 22 -4.07 6.43 -6.77
CA LEU A 22 -3.76 5.16 -7.45
C LEU A 22 -4.59 3.99 -6.91
N ARG A 23 -4.79 3.93 -5.59
CA ARG A 23 -5.61 2.89 -4.97
C ARG A 23 -7.09 3.02 -5.36
N ILE A 24 -7.62 4.23 -5.31
CA ILE A 24 -9.03 4.52 -5.64
C ILE A 24 -9.26 4.30 -7.14
N SER A 25 -8.36 4.75 -8.01
CA SER A 25 -8.50 4.54 -9.45
C SER A 25 -8.45 3.06 -9.81
N LEU A 26 -7.52 2.30 -9.23
CA LEU A 26 -7.42 0.85 -9.42
C LEU A 26 -8.71 0.14 -8.95
N GLY A 27 -9.21 0.50 -7.77
CA GLY A 27 -10.45 -0.05 -7.24
C GLY A 27 -11.68 0.30 -8.08
N LEU A 28 -11.77 1.53 -8.57
CA LEU A 28 -12.85 1.98 -9.45
C LEU A 28 -12.86 1.21 -10.78
N VAL A 29 -11.68 1.00 -11.37
CA VAL A 29 -11.54 0.24 -12.62
C VAL A 29 -11.98 -1.21 -12.43
N LEU A 30 -11.54 -1.88 -11.35
CA LEU A 30 -11.96 -3.24 -11.02
C LEU A 30 -13.48 -3.34 -10.81
N LEU A 31 -14.05 -2.40 -10.07
CA LEU A 31 -15.49 -2.35 -9.81
C LEU A 31 -16.27 -2.22 -11.12
N TRP A 32 -15.82 -1.35 -12.02
CA TRP A 32 -16.48 -1.13 -13.30
C TRP A 32 -16.36 -2.34 -14.24
N ILE A 33 -15.16 -2.89 -14.40
CA ILE A 33 -14.91 -4.06 -15.26
C ILE A 33 -15.68 -5.28 -14.73
N GLY A 34 -15.61 -5.55 -13.43
CA GLY A 34 -16.34 -6.66 -12.82
C GLY A 34 -17.85 -6.51 -12.95
N SER A 35 -18.38 -5.28 -12.82
CA SER A 35 -19.80 -5.02 -13.05
C SER A 35 -20.23 -5.33 -14.49
N LEU A 36 -19.37 -5.05 -15.47
CA LEU A 36 -19.63 -5.40 -16.86
C LEU A 36 -19.59 -6.92 -17.09
N HIS A 37 -18.69 -7.65 -16.43
CA HIS A 37 -18.65 -9.11 -16.50
C HIS A 37 -19.91 -9.77 -15.91
N LEU A 38 -20.49 -9.18 -14.86
CA LEU A 38 -21.76 -9.65 -14.28
C LEU A 38 -22.96 -9.36 -15.19
N GLN A 39 -22.94 -8.25 -15.93
CA GLN A 39 -24.04 -7.90 -16.85
C GLN A 39 -23.98 -8.69 -18.17
N ASN A 40 -22.78 -8.83 -18.75
CA ASN A 40 -22.58 -9.42 -20.07
C ASN A 40 -21.40 -10.40 -20.06
N PRO A 41 -21.57 -11.61 -19.48
CA PRO A 41 -20.49 -12.59 -19.42
C PRO A 41 -20.12 -13.16 -20.79
N GLN A 42 -21.05 -13.12 -21.76
CA GLN A 42 -20.89 -13.74 -23.08
C GLN A 42 -19.68 -13.19 -23.85
N SER A 43 -19.40 -11.89 -23.74
CA SER A 43 -18.23 -11.28 -24.40
C SER A 43 -16.93 -11.90 -23.93
N ILE A 44 -16.80 -12.17 -22.63
CA ILE A 44 -15.61 -12.79 -22.05
C ILE A 44 -15.60 -14.30 -22.29
N VAL A 45 -16.75 -14.97 -22.23
CA VAL A 45 -16.85 -16.40 -22.57
C VAL A 45 -16.35 -16.64 -24.00
N VAL A 46 -16.74 -15.81 -24.96
CA VAL A 46 -16.27 -15.92 -26.35
C VAL A 46 -14.75 -15.73 -26.44
N LEU A 47 -14.19 -14.75 -25.74
CA LEU A 47 -12.74 -14.53 -25.69
C LEU A 47 -12.00 -15.71 -25.03
N LEU A 48 -12.54 -16.26 -23.94
CA LEU A 48 -12.00 -17.44 -23.26
C LEU A 48 -12.10 -18.67 -24.15
N SER A 49 -13.19 -18.89 -24.88
CA SER A 49 -13.34 -20.03 -25.79
C SER A 49 -12.25 -20.06 -26.86
N MET A 50 -11.80 -18.89 -27.34
CA MET A 50 -10.75 -18.78 -28.34
C MET A 50 -9.33 -18.88 -27.76
N SER A 51 -9.17 -18.75 -26.44
CA SER A 51 -7.85 -18.60 -25.80
C SER A 51 -7.57 -19.69 -24.76
N LEU A 52 -8.49 -19.86 -23.80
CA LEU A 52 -8.44 -20.83 -22.70
C LEU A 52 -9.80 -21.55 -22.63
N PRO A 53 -10.10 -22.48 -23.56
CA PRO A 53 -11.43 -23.09 -23.68
C PRO A 53 -11.87 -23.85 -22.42
N PHE A 54 -10.91 -24.32 -21.61
CA PHE A 54 -11.18 -24.99 -20.34
C PHE A 54 -11.76 -24.05 -19.25
N LEU A 55 -11.64 -22.73 -19.40
CA LEU A 55 -12.24 -21.70 -18.52
C LEU A 55 -13.50 -21.05 -19.14
N ALA A 56 -13.89 -21.45 -20.35
CA ALA A 56 -14.90 -20.74 -21.14
C ALA A 56 -16.34 -21.13 -20.77
N PHE A 57 -16.71 -20.99 -19.50
CA PHE A 57 -18.05 -21.24 -19.00
C PHE A 57 -18.57 -20.04 -18.20
N SER A 58 -19.88 -19.76 -18.32
CA SER A 58 -20.48 -18.54 -17.75
C SER A 58 -20.29 -18.42 -16.24
N THR A 59 -20.33 -19.54 -15.50
CA THR A 59 -20.10 -19.55 -14.05
C THR A 59 -18.73 -19.00 -13.67
N PHE A 60 -17.68 -19.34 -14.42
CA PHE A 60 -16.34 -18.81 -14.18
C PHE A 60 -16.30 -17.30 -14.35
N VAL A 61 -16.92 -16.79 -15.41
CA VAL A 61 -16.97 -15.34 -15.69
C VAL A 61 -17.77 -14.59 -14.64
N TYR A 62 -18.88 -15.15 -14.15
CA TYR A 62 -19.63 -14.56 -13.04
C TYR A 62 -18.80 -14.51 -11.76
N VAL A 63 -18.06 -15.58 -11.44
CA VAL A 63 -17.16 -15.61 -10.27
C VAL A 63 -16.04 -14.59 -10.42
N LEU A 64 -15.42 -14.49 -11.59
CA LEU A 64 -14.41 -13.46 -11.88
C LEU A 64 -14.98 -12.05 -11.66
N GLY A 65 -16.14 -11.76 -12.26
CA GLY A 65 -16.80 -10.47 -12.15
C GLY A 65 -17.14 -10.10 -10.72
N ALA A 66 -17.67 -11.06 -9.94
CA ALA A 66 -17.96 -10.84 -8.53
C ALA A 66 -16.67 -10.56 -7.73
N LEU A 67 -15.60 -11.30 -8.00
CA LEU A 67 -14.33 -11.15 -7.32
C LEU A 67 -13.65 -9.82 -7.65
N GLU A 68 -13.76 -9.34 -8.89
CA GLU A 68 -13.31 -7.99 -9.30
C GLU A 68 -14.12 -6.89 -8.62
N VAL A 69 -15.45 -7.02 -8.54
CA VAL A 69 -16.31 -6.04 -7.85
C VAL A 69 -15.95 -5.96 -6.36
N ILE A 70 -15.84 -7.12 -5.69
CA ILE A 70 -15.46 -7.19 -4.27
C ILE A 70 -14.07 -6.57 -4.08
N ALA A 71 -13.09 -6.92 -4.92
CA ALA A 71 -11.75 -6.36 -4.85
C ALA A 71 -11.75 -4.83 -5.06
N GLY A 72 -12.55 -4.34 -6.01
CA GLY A 72 -12.71 -2.91 -6.27
C GLY A 72 -13.24 -2.17 -5.05
N VAL A 73 -14.32 -2.68 -4.44
CA VAL A 73 -14.92 -2.10 -3.23
C VAL A 73 -13.93 -2.10 -2.06
N LEU A 74 -13.22 -3.21 -1.83
CA LEU A 74 -12.25 -3.32 -0.73
C LEU A 74 -11.07 -2.35 -0.92
N LEU A 75 -10.56 -2.18 -2.14
CA LEU A 75 -9.49 -1.21 -2.43
C LEU A 75 -9.94 0.22 -2.19
N ILE A 76 -11.15 0.57 -2.61
CA ILE A 76 -11.73 1.91 -2.39
C ILE A 76 -11.90 2.16 -0.88
N ALA A 77 -12.45 1.18 -0.15
CA ALA A 77 -12.62 1.22 1.30
C ALA A 77 -11.28 1.22 2.06
N GLY A 78 -10.17 0.90 1.40
CA GLY A 78 -8.85 0.81 2.03
C GLY A 78 -8.71 -0.40 2.96
N LEU A 79 -9.48 -1.47 2.70
CA LEU A 79 -9.53 -2.66 3.52
C LEU A 79 -8.69 -3.78 2.90
N TRP A 80 -7.74 -4.33 3.67
CA TRP A 80 -6.89 -5.46 3.26
C TRP A 80 -6.11 -5.18 1.95
N VAL A 81 -5.74 -3.92 1.75
CA VAL A 81 -5.22 -3.34 0.50
C VAL A 81 -4.15 -4.21 -0.15
N ARG A 82 -3.14 -4.66 0.61
CA ARG A 82 -2.08 -5.54 0.10
C ARG A 82 -2.62 -6.84 -0.51
N TYR A 83 -3.50 -7.55 0.18
CA TYR A 83 -4.03 -8.83 -0.30
C TYR A 83 -4.94 -8.65 -1.51
N VAL A 84 -5.76 -7.60 -1.47
CA VAL A 84 -6.70 -7.30 -2.55
C VAL A 84 -5.96 -6.80 -3.79
N ALA A 85 -4.88 -6.03 -3.63
CA ALA A 85 -4.03 -5.61 -4.74
C ALA A 85 -3.23 -6.79 -5.32
N LEU A 86 -2.80 -7.76 -4.52
CA LEU A 86 -2.24 -9.01 -5.03
C LEU A 86 -3.26 -9.83 -5.83
N LEU A 87 -4.50 -9.89 -5.34
CA LEU A 87 -5.58 -10.54 -6.06
C LEU A 87 -5.86 -9.85 -7.40
N ALA A 88 -5.92 -8.52 -7.41
CA ALA A 88 -6.04 -7.72 -8.63
C ALA A 88 -4.90 -7.99 -9.61
N LEU A 89 -3.65 -8.08 -9.12
CA LEU A 89 -2.50 -8.42 -9.95
C LEU A 89 -2.68 -9.79 -10.62
N VAL A 90 -3.17 -10.80 -9.90
CA VAL A 90 -3.45 -12.13 -10.45
C VAL A 90 -4.54 -12.07 -11.53
N LEU A 91 -5.60 -11.28 -11.31
CA LEU A 91 -6.67 -11.09 -12.30
C LEU A 91 -6.14 -10.49 -13.60
N PHE A 92 -5.40 -9.38 -13.51
CA PHE A 92 -4.79 -8.75 -14.67
C PHE A 92 -3.73 -9.63 -15.33
N ALA A 93 -2.94 -10.40 -14.57
CA ALA A 93 -2.01 -11.37 -15.14
C ALA A 93 -2.75 -12.48 -15.92
N GLY A 94 -3.92 -12.90 -15.43
CA GLY A 94 -4.80 -13.84 -16.12
C GLY A 94 -5.30 -13.30 -17.46
N THR A 95 -5.75 -12.05 -17.52
CA THR A 95 -6.17 -11.42 -18.79
C THR A 95 -5.00 -11.19 -19.74
N LEU A 96 -3.82 -10.81 -19.23
CA LEU A 96 -2.61 -10.68 -20.05
C LEU A 96 -2.11 -12.02 -20.60
N THR A 97 -2.38 -13.14 -19.91
CA THR A 97 -2.05 -14.48 -20.43
C THR A 97 -2.79 -14.76 -21.74
N ILE A 98 -4.04 -14.29 -21.87
CA ILE A 98 -4.80 -14.38 -23.12
C ILE A 98 -4.11 -13.62 -24.25
N PHE A 99 -3.57 -12.43 -23.95
CA PHE A 99 -2.85 -11.61 -24.94
C PHE A 99 -1.63 -12.34 -25.54
N VAL A 100 -0.91 -13.11 -24.71
CA VAL A 100 0.29 -13.84 -25.12
C VAL A 100 -0.05 -15.15 -25.85
N ILE A 101 -1.06 -15.88 -25.37
CA ILE A 101 -1.44 -17.19 -25.94
C ILE A 101 -2.22 -17.03 -27.25
N ALA A 102 -3.05 -16.00 -27.36
CA ALA A 102 -3.94 -15.78 -28.50
C ALA A 102 -3.68 -14.43 -29.22
N PRO A 103 -2.47 -14.19 -29.77
CA PRO A 103 -2.15 -12.94 -30.44
C PRO A 103 -3.01 -12.69 -31.71
N ALA A 104 -3.58 -13.74 -32.29
CA ALA A 104 -4.53 -13.64 -33.40
C ALA A 104 -5.84 -12.94 -32.99
N VAL A 105 -6.30 -13.15 -31.75
CA VAL A 105 -7.53 -12.53 -31.22
C VAL A 105 -7.32 -11.05 -30.91
N THR A 106 -6.08 -10.66 -30.63
CA THR A 106 -5.72 -9.27 -30.29
C THR A 106 -5.41 -8.41 -31.52
N GLY A 107 -5.21 -9.04 -32.69
CA GLY A 107 -4.93 -8.37 -33.96
C GLY A 107 -3.46 -7.99 -34.14
N PHE A 108 -2.54 -8.54 -33.37
CA PHE A 108 -1.12 -8.20 -33.47
C PHE A 108 -0.59 -8.43 -34.92
N PRO A 109 0.14 -7.47 -35.53
CA PRO A 109 0.73 -6.23 -34.98
C PRO A 109 -0.16 -4.97 -35.00
N ILE A 110 -1.32 -4.96 -35.67
CA ILE A 110 -2.26 -3.82 -35.70
C ILE A 110 -3.42 -4.10 -34.74
N LEU A 111 -3.30 -3.61 -33.50
CA LEU A 111 -4.22 -3.98 -32.41
C LEU A 111 -5.68 -3.60 -32.69
N ASN A 112 -6.58 -4.58 -32.59
CA ASN A 112 -8.02 -4.36 -32.55
C ASN A 112 -8.48 -3.88 -31.15
N LEU A 113 -9.75 -3.52 -30.98
CA LEU A 113 -10.36 -3.09 -29.72
C LEU A 113 -10.08 -4.06 -28.56
N THR A 114 -10.12 -5.37 -28.81
CA THR A 114 -9.77 -6.39 -27.81
C THR A 114 -8.31 -6.30 -27.39
N GLY A 115 -7.38 -6.14 -28.33
CA GLY A 115 -5.96 -5.98 -28.05
C GLY A 115 -5.68 -4.71 -27.25
N GLN A 116 -6.34 -3.59 -27.58
CA GLN A 116 -6.25 -2.33 -26.83
C GLN A 116 -6.80 -2.47 -25.41
N PHE A 117 -7.91 -3.19 -25.26
CA PHE A 117 -8.50 -3.49 -23.96
C PHE A 117 -7.55 -4.30 -23.08
N LEU A 118 -6.89 -5.32 -23.60
CA LEU A 118 -5.94 -6.13 -22.84
C LEU A 118 -4.64 -5.36 -22.53
N LEU A 119 -4.19 -4.49 -23.44
CA LEU A 119 -2.96 -3.73 -23.25
C LEU A 119 -3.05 -2.78 -22.04
N LYS A 120 -4.23 -2.26 -21.71
CA LYS A 120 -4.45 -1.44 -20.51
C LYS A 120 -4.14 -2.23 -19.22
N ASP A 121 -4.31 -3.55 -19.22
CA ASP A 121 -4.16 -4.38 -18.03
C ASP A 121 -2.70 -4.46 -17.59
N ILE A 122 -1.74 -4.19 -18.49
CA ILE A 122 -0.31 -4.03 -18.16
C ILE A 122 -0.11 -2.85 -17.20
N VAL A 123 -0.79 -1.74 -17.47
CA VAL A 123 -0.72 -0.54 -16.64
C VAL A 123 -1.41 -0.80 -15.30
N LEU A 124 -2.55 -1.50 -15.30
CA LEU A 124 -3.28 -1.84 -14.07
C LEU A 124 -2.51 -2.84 -13.20
N ALA A 125 -1.84 -3.82 -13.80
CA ALA A 125 -0.93 -4.72 -13.09
C ALA A 125 0.23 -3.95 -12.44
N SER A 126 0.83 -3.01 -13.16
CA SER A 126 1.89 -2.14 -12.63
C SER A 126 1.39 -1.27 -11.46
N ALA A 127 0.16 -0.74 -11.57
CA ALA A 127 -0.50 -0.01 -10.50
C ALA A 127 -0.74 -0.89 -9.28
N ALA A 128 -1.21 -2.13 -9.47
CA ALA A 128 -1.42 -3.10 -8.39
C ALA A 128 -0.13 -3.41 -7.64
N ILE A 129 0.98 -3.69 -8.35
CA ILE A 129 2.31 -3.89 -7.75
C ILE A 129 2.73 -2.66 -6.92
N THR A 130 2.53 -1.46 -7.47
CA THR A 130 2.86 -0.21 -6.78
C THR A 130 2.04 -0.03 -5.50
N VAL A 131 0.74 -0.35 -5.54
CA VAL A 131 -0.14 -0.30 -4.36
C VAL A 131 0.32 -1.31 -3.30
N VAL A 132 0.67 -2.55 -3.69
CA VAL A 132 1.23 -3.57 -2.78
C VAL A 132 2.52 -3.08 -2.11
N ALA A 133 3.47 -2.56 -2.91
CA ALA A 133 4.76 -2.11 -2.40
C ALA A 133 4.62 -0.93 -1.43
N ARG A 134 3.76 0.04 -1.75
CA ARG A 134 3.49 1.20 -0.88
C ARG A 134 2.85 0.78 0.44
N ASP A 135 1.87 -0.12 0.41
CA ASP A 135 1.19 -0.60 1.61
C ASP A 135 2.18 -1.37 2.52
N ALA A 136 3.02 -2.23 1.94
CA ALA A 136 4.06 -2.95 2.67
C ALA A 136 5.06 -2.00 3.37
N ALA A 137 5.57 -0.98 2.65
CA ALA A 137 6.50 0.00 3.21
C ALA A 137 5.88 0.81 4.36
N MET A 138 4.60 1.20 4.24
CA MET A 138 3.89 1.92 5.31
C MET A 138 3.71 1.06 6.56
N HIS A 139 3.44 -0.23 6.40
CA HIS A 139 3.34 -1.18 7.51
C HIS A 139 4.68 -1.39 8.24
N GLU A 140 5.79 -1.49 7.50
CA GLU A 140 7.13 -1.59 8.07
C GLU A 140 7.53 -0.34 8.86
N ALA A 141 7.29 0.85 8.30
CA ALA A 141 7.53 2.12 8.98
C ALA A 141 6.74 2.24 10.30
N LYS A 142 5.46 1.84 10.28
CA LYS A 142 4.60 1.84 11.47
C LYS A 142 5.06 0.84 12.53
N ARG A 143 5.63 -0.31 12.13
CA ARG A 143 6.22 -1.29 13.05
C ARG A 143 7.49 -0.75 13.70
N ALA A 144 8.40 -0.19 12.92
CA ALA A 144 9.65 0.39 13.43
C ALA A 144 9.40 1.50 14.46
N GLN A 145 8.42 2.37 14.20
CA GLN A 145 8.06 3.45 15.11
C GLN A 145 7.49 2.94 16.45
N ARG A 146 6.70 1.86 16.43
CA ARG A 146 6.18 1.22 17.65
C ARG A 146 7.30 0.63 18.51
N THR A 147 8.29 -0.01 17.89
CA THR A 147 9.44 -0.57 18.61
C THR A 147 10.26 0.53 19.30
N HIS A 148 10.50 1.65 18.60
CA HIS A 148 11.22 2.80 19.17
C HIS A 148 10.45 3.48 20.32
N LEU A 149 9.11 3.52 20.25
CA LEU A 149 8.30 4.07 21.33
C LEU A 149 8.30 3.15 22.57
N ALA A 150 8.29 1.83 22.36
CA ALA A 150 8.37 0.85 23.43
C ALA A 150 9.72 0.88 24.18
N SER A 151 10.85 1.03 23.47
CA SER A 151 12.17 1.14 24.10
C SER A 151 12.32 2.42 24.94
N ARG A 152 11.81 3.56 24.44
CA ARG A 152 11.84 4.84 25.18
C ARG A 152 10.95 4.82 26.44
N SER A 153 9.85 4.07 26.43
CA SER A 153 8.98 3.94 27.62
C SER A 153 9.58 3.02 28.69
N GLY A 154 10.39 2.02 28.30
CA GLY A 154 11.10 1.16 29.24
C GLY A 154 12.21 1.88 30.01
N ASP A 155 12.90 2.81 29.35
CA ASP A 155 14.02 3.57 29.94
C ASP A 155 13.56 4.52 31.06
N HIS A 156 12.34 5.07 30.97
CA HIS A 156 11.75 5.90 32.03
C HIS A 156 11.29 5.11 33.26
N THR A 157 11.15 3.78 33.18
CA THR A 157 10.67 2.96 34.31
C THR A 157 11.82 2.42 35.17
N LEU A 158 13.07 2.45 34.66
CA LEU A 158 14.26 1.95 35.35
C LEU A 158 15.20 3.06 35.86
N SER A 159 14.77 4.32 35.83
CA SER A 159 15.52 5.40 36.49
C SER A 159 15.50 5.12 38.00
N PRO A 160 16.62 4.75 38.63
CA PRO A 160 16.62 4.41 40.05
C PRO A 160 16.19 5.66 40.81
N MET A 161 15.19 5.48 41.68
CA MET A 161 14.81 6.47 42.68
C MET A 161 16.09 6.86 43.43
N ASN A 162 16.44 8.12 43.26
CA ASN A 162 17.51 8.84 43.90
C ASN A 162 17.63 8.47 45.39
N SER A 163 18.76 7.86 45.74
CA SER A 163 19.19 7.64 47.13
C SER A 163 19.65 8.97 47.74
N GLU A 164 18.71 9.89 47.99
CA GLU A 164 18.95 11.04 48.88
C GLU A 164 18.45 10.68 50.28
N GLY A 165 19.38 10.40 51.18
CA GLY A 165 19.09 10.18 52.58
C GLY A 165 20.35 10.10 53.41
N THR A 166 20.57 11.17 54.20
CA THR A 166 21.51 11.26 55.34
C THR A 166 22.82 12.01 55.08
N GLN A 167 22.70 13.33 54.88
CA GLN A 167 23.73 14.26 55.33
C GLN A 167 23.45 14.57 56.81
N VAL A 168 24.20 13.96 57.74
CA VAL A 168 24.14 14.31 59.17
C VAL A 168 24.91 15.62 59.36
N ASN A 169 24.15 16.70 59.57
CA ASN A 169 24.65 17.94 60.15
C ASN A 169 24.77 17.72 61.66
N ASP A 170 25.99 17.57 62.17
CA ASP A 170 26.28 17.85 63.58
C ASP A 170 26.92 19.23 63.67
N ALA A 171 26.10 20.18 64.15
CA ALA A 171 26.54 21.49 64.59
C ALA A 171 26.71 21.46 66.12
N ALA A 172 27.88 21.80 66.63
CA ALA A 172 28.06 22.38 67.97
C ALA A 172 29.47 22.97 68.16
N PRO A 173 29.66 23.96 69.06
CA PRO A 173 30.51 25.11 68.81
C PRO A 173 31.67 25.32 69.81
N GLY A 174 32.65 26.13 69.39
CA GLY A 174 33.52 26.92 70.26
C GLY A 174 34.88 26.28 70.59
N GLU A 175 35.97 26.93 70.18
CA GLU A 175 36.87 27.62 71.11
C GLU A 175 37.94 28.42 70.35
N GLN A 176 38.12 29.67 70.77
CA GLN A 176 39.19 30.56 70.34
C GLN A 176 40.48 30.17 71.05
N THR A 177 41.62 30.06 70.37
CA THR A 177 42.88 30.63 70.91
C THR A 177 43.97 30.82 69.86
N HIS A 178 44.60 31.98 69.95
CA HIS A 178 45.83 32.46 69.34
C HIS A 178 46.96 31.42 69.16
N SER A 179 47.71 31.50 68.05
CA SER A 179 49.08 32.08 68.01
C SER A 179 49.82 31.80 66.68
N HIS A 180 50.36 32.87 66.07
CA HIS A 180 51.43 32.93 65.06
C HIS A 180 52.81 32.84 65.79
N PRO A 181 54.00 32.82 65.16
CA PRO A 181 54.49 32.24 63.88
C PRO A 181 55.73 31.31 64.06
N ALA A 182 56.16 30.65 62.98
CA ALA A 182 57.49 30.78 62.37
C ALA A 182 57.53 29.97 61.05
#